data_AF-A0AB37T3R4-F1
#
_entry.id   AF-A0AB37T3R4-F1
#
_cell.length_a   1.000
_cell.length_b   1.000
_cell.length_c   1.000
_cell.angle_alpha   90.00
_cell.angle_beta   90.00
_cell.angle_gamma   90.00
#
_symmetry.space_group_name_H-M   'P 1'
#
loop_
_entity.id
_entity.type
_entity.pdbx_description
1 polymer ?
#
loop_
_entity_poly.entity_id
_entity_poly.type
_entity_poly.pdbx_seq_one_letter_code
_entity_poly.pdbx_strand_id
1 'polypeptide(L)'
;MTRDNSPEMVAELDRLDQAVKAAPAGDTTAQIALWRQATSLEHWFFIARGPADRPRPYAVAAGQGSMICLYSSAARANEAALGLGLADPDGGAVPLFGVPMPAAIDYVASFGEAGVFGVTLDHPRIGHYIPLANLGLLKGWIEGTAP
;
A
#
# COMPACT_ATOMS: atom_id res chain seq x y z
N MET A 1 -10.88 7.89 -14.97
CA MET A 1 -10.10 8.23 -13.76
C MET A 1 -10.59 7.32 -12.65
N THR A 2 -9.69 6.62 -11.95
CA THR A 2 -10.07 5.78 -10.81
C THR A 2 -10.62 6.65 -9.69
N ARG A 3 -11.78 6.29 -9.13
CA ARG A 3 -12.39 6.99 -7.99
C ARG A 3 -11.57 6.70 -6.73
N ASP A 4 -11.36 7.73 -5.91
CA ASP A 4 -10.66 7.57 -4.64
C ASP A 4 -11.49 6.75 -3.62
N ASN A 5 -10.82 6.12 -2.67
CA ASN A 5 -11.47 5.45 -1.54
C ASN A 5 -12.17 6.48 -0.65
N SER A 6 -13.18 6.04 0.10
CA SER A 6 -13.90 6.95 1.01
C SER A 6 -12.97 7.50 2.11
N PRO A 7 -13.15 8.77 2.52
CA PRO A 7 -12.39 9.36 3.61
C PRO A 7 -12.52 8.58 4.92
N GLU A 8 -13.68 7.98 5.19
CA GLU A 8 -13.90 7.17 6.40
C GLU A 8 -13.00 5.92 6.41
N MET A 9 -12.88 5.22 5.29
CA MET A 9 -12.02 4.03 5.20
C MET A 9 -10.54 4.38 5.36
N VAL A 10 -10.14 5.53 4.83
CA VAL A 10 -8.77 6.06 4.92
C VAL A 10 -8.45 6.52 6.36
N ALA A 11 -9.40 7.18 7.03
CA ALA A 11 -9.27 7.59 8.43
C ALA A 11 -9.21 6.38 9.38
N GLU A 12 -9.92 5.30 9.07
CA GLU A 12 -9.86 4.07 9.85
C GLU A 12 -8.46 3.44 9.82
N LEU A 13 -7.72 3.53 8.71
CA LEU A 13 -6.31 3.11 8.65
C LEU A 13 -5.43 3.94 9.59
N ASP A 14 -5.66 5.25 9.71
CA ASP A 14 -4.92 6.09 10.65
C ASP A 14 -5.23 5.67 12.10
N ARG A 15 -6.50 5.39 12.42
CA ARG A 15 -6.91 4.90 13.76
C ARG A 15 -6.24 3.56 14.09
N LEU A 16 -6.19 2.64 13.13
CA LEU A 16 -5.57 1.33 13.29
C LEU A 16 -4.04 1.42 13.40
N ASP A 17 -3.39 2.30 12.64
CA ASP A 17 -1.96 2.60 12.79
C ASP A 17 -1.61 3.10 14.20
N GLN A 18 -2.42 4.00 14.77
CA GLN A 18 -2.24 4.43 16.16
C GLN A 18 -2.41 3.27 17.15
N ALA A 19 -3.37 2.37 16.90
CA ALA A 19 -3.56 1.18 17.72
C ALA A 19 -2.36 0.21 17.63
N VAL A 20 -1.76 0.04 16.45
CA VAL A 20 -0.52 -0.76 16.29
C VAL A 20 0.62 -0.15 17.09
N LYS A 21 0.79 1.18 17.03
CA LYS A 21 1.84 1.90 17.77
C LYS A 21 1.67 1.82 19.29
N ALA A 22 0.43 1.73 19.77
CA ALA A 22 0.11 1.60 21.19
C ALA A 22 0.09 0.14 21.71
N ALA A 23 0.15 -0.85 20.81
CA ALA A 23 0.03 -2.25 21.18
C ALA A 23 1.26 -2.76 21.97
N PRO A 24 1.08 -3.64 22.97
CA PRO A 24 2.19 -4.31 23.63
C PRO A 24 3.04 -5.12 22.65
N ALA A 25 4.33 -5.29 22.97
CA ALA A 25 5.22 -6.11 22.17
C ALA A 25 4.67 -7.54 22.03
N GLY A 26 4.57 -8.03 20.80
CA GLY A 26 4.03 -9.36 20.47
C GLY A 26 2.52 -9.39 20.24
N ASP A 27 1.77 -8.33 20.53
CA ASP A 27 0.37 -8.22 20.14
C ASP A 27 0.26 -7.77 18.67
N THR A 28 -0.27 -8.66 17.83
CA THR A 28 -0.43 -8.44 16.39
C THR A 28 -1.88 -8.13 16.00
N THR A 29 -2.80 -8.04 16.97
CA THR A 29 -4.24 -7.85 16.73
C THR A 29 -4.51 -6.59 15.92
N ALA A 30 -3.91 -5.47 16.32
CA ALA A 30 -4.06 -4.20 15.61
C ALA A 30 -3.42 -4.24 14.21
N GLN A 31 -2.32 -4.98 14.04
CA GLN A 31 -1.65 -5.11 12.74
C GLN A 31 -2.48 -5.95 11.76
N ILE A 32 -3.11 -7.02 12.24
CA ILE A 32 -4.05 -7.82 11.47
C ILE A 32 -5.25 -6.95 11.07
N ALA A 33 -5.82 -6.19 12.00
CA ALA A 33 -6.94 -5.30 11.73
C ALA A 33 -6.58 -4.21 10.68
N LEU A 34 -5.37 -3.63 10.78
CA LEU A 34 -4.86 -2.67 9.80
C LEU A 34 -4.83 -3.27 8.38
N TRP A 35 -4.29 -4.47 8.23
CA TRP A 35 -4.21 -5.12 6.91
C TRP A 35 -5.57 -5.60 6.41
N ARG A 36 -6.49 -6.03 7.30
CA ARG A 36 -7.88 -6.30 6.93
C ARG A 36 -8.57 -5.06 6.39
N GLN A 37 -8.35 -3.90 7.01
CA GLN A 37 -8.85 -2.64 6.50
C GLN A 37 -8.18 -2.25 5.17
N ALA A 38 -6.88 -2.49 5.01
CA ALA A 38 -6.21 -2.25 3.72
C ALA A 38 -6.82 -3.11 2.60
N THR A 39 -7.22 -4.35 2.90
CA THR A 39 -7.88 -5.23 1.93
C THR A 39 -9.37 -4.93 1.70
N SER A 40 -10.00 -4.14 2.57
CA SER A 40 -11.40 -3.73 2.42
C SER A 40 -11.57 -2.50 1.52
N LEU A 41 -10.48 -1.77 1.23
CA LEU A 41 -10.44 -0.66 0.27
C LEU A 41 -10.99 -1.07 -1.10
N GLU A 42 -11.57 -0.12 -1.83
CA GLU A 42 -12.03 -0.37 -3.21
C GLU A 42 -10.82 -0.51 -4.16
N HIS A 43 -9.79 0.31 -3.95
CA HIS A 43 -8.58 0.35 -4.77
C HIS A 43 -7.31 0.53 -3.93
N TRP A 44 -6.19 0.00 -4.42
CA TRP A 44 -4.86 0.43 -4.00
C TRP A 44 -4.27 1.38 -5.04
N PHE A 45 -3.72 2.49 -4.59
CA PHE A 45 -3.07 3.50 -5.42
C PHE A 45 -1.56 3.30 -5.44
N PHE A 46 -0.95 3.59 -6.57
CA PHE A 46 0.50 3.50 -6.78
C PHE A 46 1.00 4.74 -7.50
N ILE A 47 2.16 5.23 -7.06
CA ILE A 47 2.90 6.25 -7.80
C ILE A 47 3.52 5.59 -9.03
N ALA A 48 3.19 6.09 -10.22
CA ALA A 48 3.67 5.54 -11.46
C ALA A 48 5.11 5.98 -11.75
N ARG A 49 5.96 5.01 -12.11
CA ARG A 49 7.33 5.21 -12.59
C ARG A 49 7.52 4.55 -13.94
N GLY A 50 8.43 5.09 -14.73
CA GLY A 50 8.72 4.60 -16.07
C GLY A 50 7.76 5.17 -17.13
N PRO A 51 7.73 4.57 -18.33
CA PRO A 51 6.94 5.03 -19.46
C PRO A 51 5.42 5.03 -19.18
N ALA A 52 4.71 5.99 -19.77
CA ALA A 52 3.27 6.18 -19.56
C ALA A 52 2.40 5.00 -20.10
N ASP A 53 2.89 4.29 -21.10
CA ASP A 53 2.24 3.11 -21.69
C ASP A 53 2.46 1.82 -20.87
N ARG A 54 3.48 1.81 -20.01
CA ARG A 54 3.79 0.68 -19.13
C ARG A 54 4.29 1.16 -17.75
N PRO A 55 3.43 1.81 -16.96
CA PRO A 55 3.83 2.30 -15.65
C PRO A 55 4.15 1.14 -14.71
N ARG A 56 5.15 1.34 -13.87
CA ARG A 56 5.50 0.43 -12.77
C ARG A 56 5.29 1.15 -11.43
N PRO A 57 4.93 0.44 -10.36
CA PRO A 57 4.75 1.07 -9.07
C PRO A 57 6.10 1.53 -8.53
N TYR A 58 6.11 2.69 -7.87
CA TYR A 58 7.26 3.12 -7.10
C TYR A 58 7.56 2.13 -5.97
N ALA A 59 8.86 1.89 -5.73
CA ALA A 59 9.34 1.05 -4.67
C ALA A 59 10.52 1.73 -3.95
N VAL A 60 10.62 1.52 -2.65
CA VAL A 60 11.74 1.95 -1.82
C VAL A 60 12.69 0.79 -1.58
N ALA A 61 13.97 1.07 -1.44
CA ALA A 61 14.95 0.07 -1.04
C ALA A 61 14.86 -0.19 0.48
N ALA A 62 14.80 -1.44 0.89
CA ALA A 62 14.95 -1.87 2.28
C ALA A 62 16.05 -2.94 2.39
N GLY A 63 16.51 -3.22 3.61
CA GLY A 63 17.58 -4.20 3.83
C GLY A 63 17.27 -5.61 3.31
N GLN A 64 15.99 -5.98 3.29
CA GLN A 64 15.51 -7.29 2.81
C GLN A 64 15.25 -7.32 1.28
N GLY A 65 15.21 -6.17 0.62
CA GLY A 65 14.87 -6.05 -0.80
C GLY A 65 13.98 -4.84 -1.09
N SER A 66 13.57 -4.71 -2.35
CA SER A 66 12.69 -3.60 -2.77
C SER A 66 11.28 -3.78 -2.19
N MET A 67 10.68 -2.69 -1.73
CA MET A 67 9.34 -2.65 -1.15
C MET A 67 8.45 -1.74 -1.99
N ILE A 68 7.41 -2.29 -2.60
CA ILE A 68 6.44 -1.48 -3.35
C ILE A 68 5.64 -0.61 -2.38
N CYS A 69 5.50 0.68 -2.70
CA CYS A 69 4.65 1.59 -1.93
C CYS A 69 3.23 1.54 -2.49
N LEU A 70 2.30 0.98 -1.71
CA LEU A 70 0.86 1.08 -1.97
C LEU A 70 0.27 2.19 -1.12
N TYR A 71 -0.73 2.88 -1.66
CA TYR A 71 -1.39 4.01 -1.02
C TYR A 71 -2.89 3.78 -0.92
N SER A 72 -3.47 4.18 0.21
CA SER A 72 -4.91 4.05 0.47
C SER A 72 -5.74 5.13 -0.20
N SER A 73 -5.13 6.20 -0.69
CA SER A 73 -5.81 7.24 -1.47
C SER A 73 -4.87 7.94 -2.44
N ALA A 74 -5.44 8.58 -3.45
CA ALA A 74 -4.68 9.42 -4.38
C ALA A 74 -4.07 10.64 -3.65
N ALA A 75 -4.77 11.17 -2.65
CA ALA A 75 -4.26 12.26 -1.81
C ALA A 75 -2.98 11.84 -1.05
N ARG A 76 -2.99 10.69 -0.36
CA ARG A 76 -1.82 10.18 0.36
C ARG A 76 -0.66 9.82 -0.58
N ALA A 77 -0.95 9.31 -1.78
CA ALA A 77 0.08 9.05 -2.78
C ALA A 77 0.78 10.33 -3.25
N ASN A 78 0.04 11.41 -3.50
CA ASN A 78 0.63 12.71 -3.87
C ASN A 78 1.41 13.35 -2.71
N GLU A 79 0.89 13.29 -1.49
CA GLU A 79 1.59 13.76 -0.29
C GLU A 79 2.94 13.02 -0.12
N ALA A 80 2.92 11.70 -0.25
CA ALA A 80 4.12 10.89 -0.17
C ALA A 80 5.10 11.19 -1.31
N ALA A 81 4.60 11.37 -2.54
CA ALA A 81 5.45 11.73 -3.68
C ALA A 81 6.20 13.05 -3.46
N LEU A 82 5.54 14.04 -2.86
CA LEU A 82 6.18 15.30 -2.47
C LEU A 82 7.24 15.06 -1.38
N GLY A 83 6.87 14.36 -0.30
CA GLY A 83 7.78 14.09 0.82
C GLY A 83 9.00 13.24 0.44
N LEU A 84 8.88 12.40 -0.58
CA LEU A 84 9.95 11.55 -1.11
C LEU A 84 10.76 12.21 -2.24
N GLY A 85 10.45 13.45 -2.62
CA GLY A 85 11.13 14.17 -3.69
C GLY A 85 10.90 13.56 -5.09
N LEU A 86 9.75 12.90 -5.29
CA LEU A 86 9.36 12.28 -6.57
C LEU A 86 8.55 13.23 -7.46
N ALA A 87 7.95 14.25 -6.86
CA ALA A 87 7.25 15.32 -7.57
C ALA A 87 8.25 16.26 -8.25
N ASP A 88 7.83 16.87 -9.36
CA ASP A 88 8.59 17.92 -10.02
C ASP A 88 8.75 19.11 -9.04
N PRO A 89 9.92 19.78 -8.97
CA PRO A 89 10.10 21.03 -8.22
C PRO A 89 9.01 22.09 -8.47
N ASP A 90 8.34 22.07 -9.62
CA ASP A 90 7.23 22.97 -9.94
C ASP A 90 5.88 22.59 -9.26
N GLY A 91 5.86 21.52 -8.44
CA GLY A 91 4.77 21.21 -7.50
C GLY A 91 3.56 20.50 -8.11
N GLY A 92 3.71 19.89 -9.29
CA GLY A 92 2.64 19.13 -9.95
C GLY A 92 2.32 17.81 -9.28
N ALA A 93 1.05 17.37 -9.37
CA ALA A 93 0.64 16.03 -8.99
C ALA A 93 1.44 14.98 -9.81
N VAL A 94 1.85 13.90 -9.16
CA VAL A 94 2.58 12.83 -9.86
C VAL A 94 1.60 11.92 -10.60
N PRO A 95 2.02 11.26 -11.69
CA PRO A 95 1.20 10.24 -12.34
C PRO A 95 0.90 9.11 -11.35
N LEU A 96 -0.38 8.80 -11.17
CA LEU A 96 -0.88 7.72 -10.33
C LEU A 96 -1.67 6.72 -11.15
N PHE A 97 -1.71 5.47 -10.69
CA PHE A 97 -2.69 4.50 -11.14
C PHE A 97 -3.26 3.74 -9.95
N GLY A 98 -4.53 3.35 -10.05
CA GLY A 98 -5.21 2.55 -9.04
C GLY A 98 -5.48 1.15 -9.56
N VAL A 99 -5.29 0.14 -8.72
CA VAL A 99 -5.64 -1.26 -9.01
C VAL A 99 -6.79 -1.67 -8.09
N PRO A 100 -7.91 -2.17 -8.62
CA PRO A 100 -9.06 -2.54 -7.81
C PRO A 100 -8.76 -3.74 -6.91
N MET A 101 -9.37 -3.78 -5.73
CA MET A 101 -9.38 -4.98 -4.89
C MET A 101 -10.40 -6.01 -5.43
N PRO A 102 -10.12 -7.32 -5.34
CA PRO A 102 -8.92 -7.93 -4.76
C PRO A 102 -7.72 -8.04 -5.71
N ALA A 103 -7.87 -7.64 -6.99
CA ALA A 103 -6.85 -7.83 -8.04
C ALA A 103 -5.50 -7.16 -7.72
N ALA A 104 -5.49 -6.13 -6.88
CA ALA A 104 -4.27 -5.47 -6.43
C ALA A 104 -3.28 -6.42 -5.72
N ILE A 105 -3.77 -7.46 -5.04
CA ILE A 105 -2.92 -8.46 -4.38
C ILE A 105 -2.11 -9.25 -5.41
N ASP A 106 -2.76 -9.75 -6.46
CA ASP A 106 -2.09 -10.48 -7.54
C ASP A 106 -1.14 -9.59 -8.33
N TYR A 107 -1.54 -8.34 -8.54
CA TYR A 107 -0.70 -7.35 -9.18
C TYR A 107 0.64 -7.19 -8.45
N VAL A 108 0.64 -6.92 -7.15
CA VAL A 108 1.89 -6.75 -6.39
C VAL A 108 2.67 -8.07 -6.23
N ALA A 109 1.98 -9.21 -6.15
CA ALA A 109 2.62 -10.52 -6.07
C ALA A 109 3.46 -10.85 -7.31
N SER A 110 3.03 -10.39 -8.49
CA SER A 110 3.77 -10.60 -9.76
C SER A 110 5.18 -10.00 -9.77
N PHE A 111 5.48 -9.04 -8.89
CA PHE A 111 6.80 -8.43 -8.79
C PHE A 111 7.81 -9.23 -7.96
N GLY A 112 7.39 -10.35 -7.35
CA GLY A 112 8.31 -11.24 -6.62
C GLY A 112 9.43 -11.78 -7.51
N GLU A 113 9.13 -12.14 -8.76
CA GLU A 113 10.13 -12.58 -9.75
C GLU A 113 11.13 -11.47 -10.12
N ALA A 114 10.74 -10.21 -9.93
CA ALA A 114 11.59 -9.04 -10.14
C ALA A 114 12.39 -8.63 -8.88
N GLY A 115 12.38 -9.45 -7.82
CA GLY A 115 13.13 -9.21 -6.59
C GLY A 115 12.46 -8.25 -5.60
N VAL A 116 11.15 -7.98 -5.74
CA VAL A 116 10.39 -7.27 -4.72
C VAL A 116 10.15 -8.19 -3.52
N PHE A 117 10.47 -7.69 -2.33
CA PHE A 117 10.34 -8.45 -1.09
C PHE A 117 8.93 -8.32 -0.48
N GLY A 118 8.32 -7.15 -0.60
CA GLY A 118 7.01 -6.89 0.03
C GLY A 118 6.39 -5.58 -0.42
N VAL A 119 5.28 -5.24 0.25
CA VAL A 119 4.58 -3.97 0.06
C VAL A 119 4.51 -3.20 1.37
N THR A 120 4.57 -1.88 1.30
CA THR A 120 4.40 -0.97 2.43
C THR A 120 3.19 -0.07 2.22
N LEU A 121 2.36 0.06 3.24
CA LEU A 121 1.13 0.84 3.23
C LEU A 121 1.42 2.30 3.57
N ASP A 122 0.98 3.22 2.71
CA ASP A 122 1.01 4.68 2.90
C ASP A 122 2.38 5.19 3.40
N HIS A 123 3.47 4.63 2.89
CA HIS A 123 4.82 5.09 3.24
C HIS A 123 5.06 6.52 2.71
N PRO A 124 5.60 7.45 3.53
CA PRO A 124 6.19 7.25 4.87
C PRO A 124 5.25 7.44 6.07
N ARG A 125 3.97 7.78 5.87
CA ARG A 125 3.01 8.10 6.94
C ARG A 125 2.71 6.91 7.86
N ILE A 126 2.27 5.78 7.29
CA ILE A 126 1.96 4.56 8.05
C ILE A 126 3.18 3.63 8.05
N GLY A 127 3.65 3.24 6.86
CA GLY A 127 4.92 2.51 6.69
C GLY A 127 4.92 1.05 7.14
N HIS A 128 3.84 0.55 7.75
CA HIS A 128 3.68 -0.89 8.00
C HIS A 128 3.77 -1.69 6.71
N TYR A 129 4.41 -2.85 6.76
CA TYR A 129 4.66 -3.68 5.58
C TYR A 129 4.19 -5.12 5.77
N ILE A 130 3.97 -5.79 4.63
CA ILE A 130 3.74 -7.23 4.55
C ILE A 130 4.64 -7.83 3.47
N PRO A 131 5.39 -8.92 3.75
CA PRO A 131 6.16 -9.64 2.73
C PRO A 131 5.26 -10.21 1.64
N LEU A 132 5.75 -10.30 0.40
CA LEU A 132 4.98 -10.90 -0.70
C LEU A 132 4.60 -12.36 -0.40
N ALA A 133 5.48 -13.09 0.28
CA ALA A 133 5.24 -14.46 0.73
C ALA A 133 4.00 -14.61 1.64
N ASN A 134 3.57 -13.52 2.30
CA ASN A 134 2.44 -13.52 3.22
C ASN A 134 1.15 -13.00 2.57
N LEU A 135 1.16 -12.61 1.29
CA LEU A 135 -0.04 -12.10 0.61
C LEU A 135 -1.16 -13.15 0.48
N GLY A 136 -0.83 -14.44 0.55
CA GLY A 136 -1.82 -15.51 0.63
C GLY A 136 -2.76 -15.37 1.84
N LEU A 137 -2.28 -14.80 2.95
CA LEU A 137 -3.10 -14.51 4.13
C LEU A 137 -4.18 -13.46 3.82
N LEU A 138 -3.81 -12.41 3.08
CA LEU A 138 -4.73 -11.35 2.68
C LEU A 138 -5.85 -11.89 1.80
N LYS A 139 -5.51 -12.75 0.83
CA LYS A 139 -6.50 -13.42 -0.01
C LYS A 139 -7.46 -14.26 0.83
N GLY A 140 -6.91 -15.02 1.77
CA GLY A 140 -7.74 -15.85 2.63
C GLY A 140 -8.74 -15.05 3.47
N TRP A 141 -8.42 -13.83 3.91
CA TRP A 141 -9.38 -12.98 4.61
C TRP A 141 -10.52 -12.51 3.72
N ILE A 142 -10.24 -12.22 2.45
CA ILE A 142 -11.25 -11.80 1.47
C ILE A 142 -12.18 -12.96 1.13
N GLU A 143 -11.63 -14.16 1.00
CA GLU A 143 -12.37 -15.39 0.67
C GLU A 143 -13.08 -16.01 1.89
N GLY A 144 -12.79 -15.54 3.11
CA GLY A 144 -13.29 -16.13 4.37
C GLY A 144 -12.61 -17.46 4.75
N THR A 145 -11.44 -17.74 4.18
CA THR A 145 -10.67 -18.99 4.37
C THR A 145 -9.49 -18.84 5.34
N ALA A 146 -9.08 -17.62 5.69
CA ALA A 146 -8.08 -17.36 6.71
C ALA A 146 -8.72 -16.85 8.02
N PRO A 147 -8.18 -17.26 9.19
CA PRO A 147 -8.68 -16.87 10.50
C PRO A 147 -8.55 -15.36 10.77
#